data_AF-A0A7G6YH91-F1
#
_entry.id   AF-A0A7G6YH91-F1
#
_cell.length_a   1.000
_cell.length_b   1.000
_cell.length_c   1.000
_cell.angle_alpha   90.00
_cell.angle_beta   90.00
_cell.angle_gamma   90.00
#
_symmetry.space_group_name_H-M   'P 1'
#
loop_
_entity.id
_entity.type
_entity.pdbx_description
1 polymer ?
#
loop_
_entity_poly.entity_id
_entity_poly.type
_entity_poly.pdbx_seq_one_letter_code
_entity_poly.pdbx_strand_id
1 'polypeptide(L)'
;MPEAPVWAPSDRTFRRSELSAVVGRGDDAWRRAAGDVLRWRVKTRSGFLVDSHAPVRVGRRERIRVRVLGVTVVEPVEVVAVVEQDDRVGFAYRTLPGHPVEGEEAFVVHRDTADGDIVLTVRSLTRPASRQPWRILHPLLRVAQVVARRRYLRALR
;
A
#
# COMPACT_ATOMS: atom_id res chain seq x y z
N MET A 1 -1.51 10.09 6.38
CA MET A 1 -1.63 10.63 5.02
C MET A 1 -0.27 10.54 4.31
N PRO A 2 -0.24 10.29 2.99
CA PRO A 2 1.00 10.02 2.25
C PRO A 2 1.96 11.22 2.17
N GLU A 3 1.43 12.44 2.22
CA GLU A 3 2.17 13.71 2.22
C GLU A 3 2.93 13.98 3.53
N ALA A 4 2.49 13.40 4.65
CA ALA A 4 3.09 13.68 5.94
C ALA A 4 4.42 12.93 6.12
N PRO A 5 5.54 13.61 6.46
CA PRO A 5 6.81 12.93 6.72
C PRO A 5 6.72 12.04 7.95
N VAL A 6 6.11 12.54 9.03
CA VAL A 6 5.83 11.79 10.26
C VAL A 6 4.38 11.33 10.26
N TRP A 7 4.15 10.08 10.66
CA TRP A 7 2.80 9.55 10.75
C TRP A 7 2.19 9.83 12.13
N ALA A 8 1.24 10.77 12.16
CA ALA A 8 0.56 11.19 13.38
C ALA A 8 -0.18 10.04 14.10
N PRO A 9 -0.40 10.13 15.43
CA PRO A 9 -1.27 9.21 16.16
C PRO A 9 -2.64 9.09 15.50
N SER A 10 -3.21 7.88 15.51
CA SER A 10 -4.52 7.56 14.92
C SER A 10 -5.46 7.00 15.99
N ASP A 11 -6.75 6.89 15.66
CA ASP A 11 -7.73 6.18 16.47
C ASP A 11 -7.23 4.77 16.85
N ARG A 12 -7.32 4.44 18.15
CA ARG A 12 -6.88 3.17 18.75
C ARG A 12 -7.72 1.97 18.31
N THR A 13 -8.89 2.19 17.69
CA THR A 13 -9.71 1.12 17.11
C THR A 13 -9.08 0.50 15.85
N PHE A 14 -8.12 1.19 15.22
CA PHE A 14 -7.38 0.67 14.07
C PHE A 14 -6.02 0.11 14.49
N ARG A 15 -5.65 -1.02 13.88
CA ARG A 15 -4.29 -1.54 13.96
C ARG A 15 -3.40 -0.74 13.03
N ARG A 16 -2.45 -0.03 13.63
CA ARG A 16 -1.42 0.76 12.95
C ARG A 16 -0.21 -0.11 12.57
N SER A 17 0.34 0.09 11.38
CA SER A 17 1.58 -0.52 10.92
C SER A 17 2.32 0.41 9.96
N GLU A 18 3.63 0.61 10.20
CA GLU A 18 4.53 1.33 9.31
C GLU A 18 5.75 0.47 9.06
N LEU A 19 6.16 0.36 7.80
CA LEU A 19 7.31 -0.42 7.39
C LEU A 19 8.08 0.37 6.34
N SER A 20 9.40 0.41 6.48
CA SER A 20 10.27 1.13 5.55
C SER A 20 11.41 0.24 5.07
N ALA A 21 11.84 0.44 3.82
CA ALA A 21 13.01 -0.20 3.25
C ALA A 21 13.68 0.72 2.24
N VAL A 22 15.01 0.75 2.26
CA VAL A 22 15.81 1.35 1.18
C VAL A 22 15.61 0.53 -0.11
N VAL A 23 15.34 1.25 -1.20
CA VAL A 23 15.05 0.69 -2.54
C VAL A 23 16.04 1.16 -3.61
N GLY A 24 17.00 2.00 -3.23
CA GLY A 24 18.12 2.43 -4.07
C GLY A 24 18.72 3.74 -3.60
N ARG A 25 19.63 4.30 -4.40
CA ARG A 25 20.29 5.60 -4.18
C ARG A 25 20.33 6.41 -5.48
N GLY A 26 20.29 7.72 -5.35
CA GLY A 26 20.43 8.65 -6.48
C GLY A 26 19.20 8.79 -7.37
N ASP A 27 19.33 9.63 -8.41
CA ASP A 27 18.19 10.10 -9.20
C ASP A 27 17.56 9.04 -10.10
N ASP A 28 18.34 8.06 -10.57
CA ASP A 28 17.80 6.94 -11.33
C ASP A 28 16.89 6.05 -10.47
N ALA A 29 17.34 5.75 -9.24
CA ALA A 29 16.53 5.01 -8.29
C ALA A 29 15.26 5.79 -7.92
N TRP A 30 15.38 7.11 -7.74
CA TRP A 30 14.25 8.00 -7.49
C TRP A 30 13.22 7.94 -8.62
N ARG A 31 13.62 8.24 -9.86
CA ARG A 31 12.71 8.25 -11.02
C ARG A 31 12.01 6.92 -11.19
N ARG A 32 12.74 5.82 -11.04
CA ARG A 32 12.18 4.46 -11.11
C ARG A 32 11.15 4.21 -10.01
N ALA A 33 11.53 4.44 -8.75
CA ALA A 33 10.67 4.13 -7.60
C ALA A 33 9.42 5.04 -7.56
N ALA A 34 9.57 6.34 -7.84
CA ALA A 34 8.47 7.29 -7.95
C ALA A 34 7.49 6.93 -9.08
N GLY A 35 7.99 6.55 -10.26
CA GLY A 35 7.14 6.10 -11.36
C GLY A 35 6.44 4.77 -11.06
N ASP A 36 7.14 3.84 -10.41
CA ASP A 36 6.62 2.52 -10.07
C ASP A 36 5.53 2.58 -8.99
N VAL A 37 5.70 3.43 -7.96
CA VAL A 37 4.72 3.54 -6.87
C VAL A 37 3.38 4.03 -7.39
N LEU A 38 3.36 5.05 -8.27
CA LEU A 38 2.14 5.59 -8.87
C LEU A 38 1.46 4.65 -9.88
N ARG A 39 2.08 3.52 -10.20
CA ARG A 39 1.54 2.50 -11.13
C ARG A 39 1.24 1.18 -10.43
N TRP A 40 0.98 1.23 -9.12
CA TRP A 40 0.66 0.07 -8.29
C TRP A 40 1.75 -1.01 -8.24
N ARG A 41 2.98 -0.71 -8.67
CA ARG A 41 4.02 -1.75 -8.82
C ARG A 41 4.40 -2.43 -7.52
N VAL A 42 4.30 -1.72 -6.39
CA VAL A 42 4.50 -2.31 -5.06
C VAL A 42 3.51 -3.45 -4.81
N LYS A 43 2.22 -3.24 -5.11
CA LYS A 43 1.17 -4.27 -5.02
C LYS A 43 1.41 -5.36 -6.06
N THR A 44 1.60 -5.01 -7.34
CA THR A 44 1.66 -6.03 -8.40
C THR A 44 2.87 -6.94 -8.26
N ARG A 45 4.06 -6.39 -7.93
CA ARG A 45 5.26 -7.20 -7.67
C ARG A 45 5.17 -8.03 -6.39
N SER A 46 4.20 -7.70 -5.52
CA SER A 46 3.91 -8.48 -4.32
C SER A 46 2.89 -9.60 -4.54
N GLY A 47 2.50 -9.87 -5.78
CA GLY A 47 1.60 -10.98 -6.14
C GLY A 47 0.12 -10.61 -6.22
N PHE A 48 -0.20 -9.31 -6.18
CA PHE A 48 -1.54 -8.81 -6.43
C PHE A 48 -1.72 -8.49 -7.92
N LEU A 49 -2.96 -8.49 -8.38
CA LEU A 49 -3.34 -7.97 -9.69
C LEU A 49 -4.17 -6.70 -9.46
N VAL A 50 -3.89 -5.66 -10.24
CA VAL A 50 -4.68 -4.43 -10.27
C VAL A 50 -5.15 -4.26 -11.70
N ASP A 51 -6.46 -4.12 -11.90
CA ASP A 51 -7.05 -4.13 -13.24
C ASP A 51 -6.65 -2.90 -14.08
N SER A 52 -6.36 -1.77 -13.44
CA SER A 52 -5.85 -0.58 -14.12
C SER A 52 -4.36 -0.66 -14.46
N HIS A 53 -4.05 -0.33 -15.72
CA HIS A 53 -2.68 -0.02 -16.19
C HIS A 53 -2.34 1.49 -16.13
N ALA A 54 -3.34 2.33 -15.87
CA ALA A 54 -3.14 3.78 -15.80
C ALA A 54 -2.67 4.21 -14.41
N PRO A 55 -1.96 5.36 -14.31
CA PRO A 55 -1.49 5.90 -13.03
C PRO A 55 -2.63 6.09 -12.01
N VAL A 56 -2.26 6.06 -10.73
CA VAL A 56 -3.14 6.40 -9.61
C VAL A 56 -3.68 7.81 -9.78
N ARG A 57 -4.96 8.01 -9.42
CA ARG A 57 -5.63 9.32 -9.41
C ARG A 57 -6.61 9.34 -8.25
N VAL A 58 -6.73 10.48 -7.56
CA VAL A 58 -7.70 10.64 -6.47
C VAL A 58 -9.12 10.37 -6.96
N GLY A 59 -9.93 9.71 -6.14
CA GLY A 59 -11.31 9.30 -6.45
C GLY A 59 -11.41 8.04 -7.32
N ARG A 60 -10.29 7.53 -7.86
CA ARG A 60 -10.30 6.34 -8.70
C ARG A 60 -10.55 5.09 -7.87
N ARG A 61 -11.49 4.26 -8.33
CA ARG A 61 -11.80 2.95 -7.75
C ARG A 61 -11.09 1.85 -8.50
N GLU A 62 -10.50 0.93 -7.75
CA GLU A 62 -9.79 -0.23 -8.29
C GLU A 62 -10.30 -1.51 -7.64
N ARG A 63 -10.17 -2.61 -8.38
CA ARG A 63 -10.37 -3.97 -7.87
C ARG A 63 -9.02 -4.64 -7.83
N ILE A 64 -8.49 -4.81 -6.62
CA ILE A 64 -7.25 -5.54 -6.40
C ILE A 64 -7.62 -7.02 -6.25
N ARG A 65 -6.87 -7.92 -6.89
CA ARG A 65 -7.10 -9.36 -6.81
C ARG A 65 -5.88 -10.07 -6.27
N VAL A 66 -6.08 -11.05 -5.41
CA VAL A 66 -4.99 -11.93 -4.93
C VAL A 66 -5.49 -13.37 -4.90
N ARG A 67 -4.64 -14.30 -5.30
CA ARG A 67 -4.94 -15.74 -5.24
C ARG A 67 -4.22 -16.35 -4.04
N VAL A 68 -4.98 -16.90 -3.12
CA VAL A 68 -4.46 -17.55 -1.91
C VAL A 68 -5.09 -18.95 -1.82
N LEU A 69 -4.26 -20.00 -1.79
CA LEU A 69 -4.70 -21.39 -1.66
C LEU A 69 -5.83 -21.78 -2.63
N GLY A 70 -5.71 -21.37 -3.90
CA GLY A 70 -6.71 -21.68 -4.94
C GLY A 70 -7.92 -20.73 -4.99
N VAL A 71 -8.14 -19.92 -3.96
CA VAL A 71 -9.26 -18.95 -3.88
C VAL A 71 -8.80 -17.56 -4.35
N THR A 72 -9.60 -16.91 -5.19
CA THR A 72 -9.38 -15.51 -5.59
C THR A 72 -10.16 -14.59 -4.67
N VAL A 73 -9.44 -13.71 -3.97
CA VAL A 73 -10.02 -12.63 -3.16
C VAL A 73 -10.00 -11.35 -3.98
N VAL A 74 -11.11 -10.62 -3.96
CA VAL A 74 -11.25 -9.31 -4.61
C VAL A 74 -11.36 -8.23 -3.53
N GLU A 75 -10.50 -7.23 -3.64
CA GLU A 75 -10.31 -6.14 -2.71
C GLU A 75 -10.70 -4.82 -3.41
N PRO A 76 -11.95 -4.36 -3.26
CA PRO A 76 -12.36 -3.08 -3.81
C PRO A 76 -11.76 -1.94 -2.98
N VAL A 77 -11.14 -0.97 -3.65
CA VAL A 77 -10.47 0.16 -3.02
C VAL A 77 -10.77 1.45 -3.76
N GLU A 78 -10.57 2.59 -3.09
CA GLU A 78 -10.65 3.92 -3.69
C GLU A 78 -9.42 4.74 -3.30
N VAL A 79 -8.73 5.32 -4.27
CA VAL A 79 -7.60 6.22 -4.03
C VAL A 79 -8.12 7.51 -3.41
N VAL A 80 -7.64 7.86 -2.22
CA VAL A 80 -8.11 9.03 -1.45
C VAL A 80 -7.11 10.17 -1.42
N ALA A 81 -5.82 9.88 -1.64
CA ALA A 81 -4.78 10.90 -1.67
C ALA A 81 -3.66 10.48 -2.63
N VAL A 82 -3.04 11.46 -3.27
CA VAL A 82 -1.83 11.34 -4.09
C VAL A 82 -0.91 12.51 -3.72
N VAL A 83 0.38 12.25 -3.59
CA VAL A 83 1.41 13.25 -3.37
C VAL A 83 2.47 13.09 -4.44
N GLU A 84 2.84 14.20 -5.09
CA GLU A 84 3.87 14.27 -6.12
C GLU A 84 4.72 15.52 -5.87
N GLN A 85 5.70 15.40 -4.98
CA GLN A 85 6.68 16.41 -4.62
C GLN A 85 8.07 15.95 -5.06
N ASP A 86 9.04 16.87 -5.13
CA ASP A 86 10.39 16.59 -5.63
C ASP A 86 11.15 15.52 -4.82
N ASP A 87 10.85 15.41 -3.53
CA ASP A 87 11.47 14.50 -2.57
C ASP A 87 10.48 13.47 -2.00
N ARG A 88 9.20 13.51 -2.39
CA ARG A 88 8.16 12.61 -1.89
C ARG A 88 7.07 12.33 -2.92
N VAL A 89 6.91 11.06 -3.28
CA VAL A 89 5.89 10.59 -4.22
C VAL A 89 5.14 9.40 -3.63
N GLY A 90 3.82 9.42 -3.69
CA GLY A 90 3.04 8.32 -3.15
C GLY A 90 1.55 8.50 -3.29
N PHE A 91 0.81 7.52 -2.78
CA PHE A 91 -0.64 7.57 -2.76
C PHE A 91 -1.18 6.79 -1.57
N ALA A 92 -2.43 7.07 -1.21
CA ALA A 92 -3.19 6.28 -0.25
C ALA A 92 -4.52 5.88 -0.84
N TYR A 93 -4.99 4.70 -0.45
CA TYR A 93 -6.34 4.25 -0.76
C TYR A 93 -7.05 3.83 0.52
N ARG A 94 -8.39 3.92 0.49
CA ARG A 94 -9.29 3.32 1.48
C ARG A 94 -9.90 2.05 0.95
N THR A 95 -10.18 1.10 1.83
CA THR A 95 -10.93 -0.10 1.46
C THR A 95 -12.42 0.20 1.34
N LEU A 96 -13.10 -0.44 0.40
CA LEU A 96 -14.54 -0.29 0.17
C LEU A 96 -15.31 -1.54 0.68
N PRO A 97 -16.64 -1.45 0.84
CA PRO A 97 -17.46 -2.61 1.18
C PRO A 97 -17.21 -3.80 0.23
N GLY A 98 -17.04 -4.99 0.81
CA GLY A 98 -16.62 -6.20 0.10
C GLY A 98 -15.15 -6.55 0.32
N HIS A 99 -14.33 -5.60 0.80
CA HIS A 99 -12.96 -5.88 1.25
C HIS A 99 -12.98 -6.63 2.59
N PRO A 100 -12.09 -7.62 2.82
CA PRO A 100 -11.98 -8.35 4.09
C PRO A 100 -11.59 -7.49 5.33
N VAL A 101 -11.23 -6.23 5.09
CA VAL A 101 -10.59 -5.33 6.05
C VAL A 101 -11.16 -3.95 5.80
N GLU A 102 -11.45 -3.22 6.87
CA GLU A 102 -11.79 -1.80 6.82
C GLU A 102 -10.54 -1.00 7.18
N GLY A 103 -10.19 0.00 6.36
CA GLY A 103 -9.00 0.79 6.63
C GLY A 103 -8.43 1.55 5.45
N GLU A 104 -7.23 2.06 5.64
CA GLU A 104 -6.44 2.79 4.66
C GLU A 104 -5.03 2.22 4.57
N GLU A 105 -4.47 2.19 3.36
CA GLU A 105 -3.09 1.83 3.09
C GLU A 105 -2.44 2.89 2.21
N ALA A 106 -1.23 3.30 2.56
CA ALA A 106 -0.46 4.29 1.84
C ALA A 106 0.92 3.73 1.44
N PHE A 107 1.32 4.04 0.20
CA PHE A 107 2.59 3.67 -0.39
C PHE A 107 3.33 4.94 -0.76
N VAL A 108 4.50 5.15 -0.16
CA VAL A 108 5.23 6.40 -0.30
C VAL A 108 6.70 6.11 -0.56
N VAL A 109 7.23 6.71 -1.61
CA VAL A 109 8.66 6.78 -1.90
C VAL A 109 9.12 8.18 -1.51
N HIS A 110 10.19 8.28 -0.73
CA HIS A 110 10.77 9.55 -0.34
C HIS A 110 12.30 9.48 -0.36
N ARG A 111 12.95 10.65 -0.47
CA ARG A 111 14.40 10.80 -0.37
C ARG A 111 14.76 11.02 1.10
N ASP A 112 15.68 10.20 1.60
CA ASP A 112 16.31 10.46 2.89
C ASP A 112 17.34 11.59 2.74
N THR A 113 17.15 12.67 3.47
CA THR A 113 18.00 13.86 3.42
C THR A 113 19.37 13.65 4.06
N ALA A 114 19.53 12.61 4.89
CA ALA A 114 20.81 12.33 5.55
C ALA A 114 21.79 11.59 4.63
N ASP A 115 21.32 10.54 3.94
CA ASP A 115 22.19 9.59 3.23
C ASP A 115 21.96 9.56 1.70
N GLY A 116 20.95 10.28 1.19
CA GLY A 116 20.55 10.23 -0.22
C GLY A 116 19.87 8.91 -0.62
N ASP A 117 19.44 8.12 0.37
CA ASP A 117 18.72 6.88 0.19
C ASP A 117 17.31 7.14 -0.36
N ILE A 118 16.87 6.30 -1.29
CA ILE A 118 15.49 6.27 -1.75
C ILE A 118 14.77 5.23 -0.92
N VAL A 119 13.76 5.66 -0.16
CA VAL A 119 13.08 4.82 0.82
C VAL A 119 11.63 4.61 0.42
N LEU A 120 11.20 3.35 0.36
CA LEU A 120 9.79 2.98 0.30
C LEU A 120 9.26 2.83 1.72
N THR A 121 8.23 3.58 2.06
CA THR A 121 7.47 3.49 3.30
C THR A 121 6.03 3.06 2.98
N VAL A 122 5.58 1.98 3.63
CA VAL A 122 4.20 1.49 3.57
C VAL A 122 3.54 1.68 4.93
N ARG A 123 2.41 2.40 4.95
CA ARG A 123 1.63 2.68 6.16
C ARG A 123 0.24 2.08 6.01
N SER A 124 -0.29 1.47 7.07
CA SER A 124 -1.65 0.93 7.04
C SER A 124 -2.38 1.13 8.38
N LEU A 125 -3.61 1.65 8.33
CA LEU A 125 -4.58 1.59 9.42
C LEU A 125 -5.62 0.56 9.04
N THR A 126 -5.72 -0.54 9.78
CA THR A 126 -6.62 -1.64 9.41
C THR A 126 -7.37 -2.16 10.62
N ARG A 127 -8.64 -2.52 10.43
CA ARG A 127 -9.42 -3.32 11.37
C ARG A 127 -10.21 -4.39 10.61
N PRO A 128 -10.62 -5.48 11.26
CA PRO A 128 -11.44 -6.49 10.61
C PRO A 128 -12.75 -5.87 10.09
N ALA A 129 -13.17 -6.24 8.89
CA ALA A 129 -14.46 -5.78 8.38
C ALA A 129 -15.60 -6.28 9.27
N SER A 130 -16.57 -5.40 9.53
CA SER A 130 -17.71 -5.67 10.41
C SER A 130 -18.72 -6.66 9.81
N ARG A 131 -18.68 -6.87 8.49
CA ARG A 131 -19.68 -7.66 7.72
C ARG A 131 -19.19 -9.09 7.39
N GLN A 132 -20.07 -10.07 7.58
CA GLN A 132 -19.88 -11.47 7.15
C GLN A 132 -19.77 -11.55 5.61
N PRO A 133 -19.04 -12.52 5.01
CA PRO A 133 -18.49 -13.76 5.60
C PRO A 133 -17.02 -13.69 6.08
N TRP A 134 -16.34 -12.54 5.98
CA TRP A 134 -14.89 -12.42 6.20
C TRP A 134 -14.42 -12.70 7.63
N ARG A 135 -15.33 -12.68 8.62
CA ARG A 135 -15.03 -13.05 10.02
C ARG A 135 -14.50 -14.48 10.16
N ILE A 136 -14.92 -15.41 9.30
CA ILE A 136 -14.51 -16.83 9.35
C ILE A 136 -13.12 -17.02 8.72
N LEU A 137 -12.78 -16.27 7.67
CA LEU A 137 -11.46 -16.33 7.00
C LEU A 137 -10.38 -15.43 7.64
N HIS A 138 -10.74 -14.69 8.70
CA HIS A 138 -9.90 -13.69 9.34
C HIS A 138 -8.47 -14.14 9.71
N PRO A 139 -8.23 -15.33 10.32
CA PRO A 139 -6.85 -15.74 10.64
C PRO A 139 -5.98 -15.97 9.40
N LEU A 140 -6.54 -16.54 8.33
CA LEU A 140 -5.83 -16.74 7.06
C LEU A 140 -5.50 -15.39 6.39
N LEU A 141 -6.44 -14.44 6.44
CA LEU A 141 -6.25 -13.06 5.98
C LEU A 141 -5.14 -12.35 6.77
N ARG A 142 -4.97 -12.64 8.08
CA ARG A 142 -3.88 -12.07 8.87
C ARG A 142 -2.50 -12.57 8.42
N VAL A 143 -2.37 -13.86 8.10
CA VAL A 143 -1.11 -14.41 7.57
C VAL A 143 -0.81 -13.80 6.20
N ALA A 144 -1.82 -13.69 5.33
CA ALA A 144 -1.68 -13.05 4.03
C ALA A 144 -1.22 -11.59 4.14
N GLN A 145 -1.74 -10.82 5.12
CA GLN A 145 -1.28 -9.45 5.38
C GLN A 145 0.20 -9.39 5.79
N VAL A 146 0.66 -10.27 6.67
CA VAL A 146 2.06 -10.29 7.11
C VAL A 146 3.00 -10.67 5.96
N VAL A 147 2.61 -11.65 5.14
CA VAL A 147 3.38 -12.07 3.97
C VAL A 147 3.42 -10.96 2.91
N ALA A 148 2.28 -10.34 2.60
CA ALA A 148 2.19 -9.21 1.67
C ALA A 148 3.09 -8.05 2.11
N ARG A 149 3.07 -7.71 3.41
CA ARG A 149 3.93 -6.66 3.99
C ARG A 149 5.42 -6.94 3.79
N ARG A 150 5.88 -8.18 3.99
CA ARG A 150 7.28 -8.56 3.72
C ARG A 150 7.63 -8.47 2.23
N ARG A 151 6.68 -8.77 1.35
CA ARG A 151 6.88 -8.68 -0.11
C ARG A 151 6.93 -7.22 -0.58
N TYR A 152 6.14 -6.32 0.01
CA TYR A 152 6.19 -4.89 -0.32
C TYR A 152 7.59 -4.31 -0.14
N LEU A 153 8.27 -4.64 0.96
CA LEU A 153 9.62 -4.13 1.25
C LEU A 153 10.69 -4.63 0.26
N ARG A 154 10.38 -5.67 -0.52
CA ARG A 154 11.24 -6.18 -1.58
C ARG A 154 10.77 -5.77 -2.97
N ALA A 155 9.61 -5.12 -3.09
CA ALA A 155 8.96 -4.92 -4.38
C ALA A 155 9.66 -3.87 -5.27
N LEU A 156 10.42 -2.95 -4.68
CA LEU A 156 11.13 -1.89 -5.41
C LEU A 156 12.65 -1.96 -5.26
N ARG A 157 13.18 -2.88 -4.44
CA ARG A 157 14.61 -3.20 -4.44
C ARG A 157 14.98 -3.77 -5.80
#